data_AF-A0A6A0GTN4-F1
#
_entry.id   AF-A0A6A0GTN4-F1
#
_cell.length_a   1.000
_cell.length_b   1.000
_cell.length_c   1.000
_cell.angle_alpha   90.00
_cell.angle_beta   90.00
_cell.angle_gamma   90.00
#
_symmetry.space_group_name_H-M   'P 1'
#
loop_
_entity.id
_entity.type
_entity.pdbx_description
1 polymer ?
#
loop_
_entity_poly.entity_id
_entity_poly.type
_entity_poly.pdbx_seq_one_letter_code
_entity_poly.pdbx_strand_id
1 'polypeptide(L)'
;MQKKRIATILIAMLQTSICHCNSFNGIQFTTDKAQKLYDFEFVFSELILKTFAGENILLIVDPVLRLNASFSDVVDWTLTNASAPWSLIYWDEYTNIDGYIPREFIQGGFMSIVVVFVNDPYEFFDQLAKSSVWNPELLILFSLDAKLETDTIAKHNTVQRSKFIIFIKPGVLKDQFIVYNVRHTNFELTHASETDLQMVGRWDYQAFQHKFKLSRTTIDGFGGAKIDLATFCWDFPFMYPGPNNTCPGAAFDILDILARKFNFSYAWQERPADDRWGSKENGSWTGMFADLAYNKKSIIINNIELTWDREAEFDITYPYFREGFSFILKIPDPLPKWRGVLYPFTTRVWVYILIMAIVIIVLFTIAMSIMQPYKPHHIGFLQLVSSLANQGYSSEVHGGWMHVWMLPWWFVCFVLCLAYTCNLVAFLSVTVPTKRIETINELADSNIMRQSTDPSLAKIGAKLQLFHSNEELGPMLREKVAKGTHAVINGQSYHYYVRDINNVTSQTYFMQEVLYPSYLVYYLPKNTPYTELLSENQQRLVEAGIIRKLYNKHMLKEIPPDKEDDLRPLALSHLAAAFILCPC
;
A
#
# COMPACT_ATOMS: atom_id res chain seq x y z
N MET A 1 32.09 1.41 2.32
CA MET A 1 33.31 2.18 1.94
C MET A 1 33.04 3.55 1.28
N GLN A 2 31.79 4.03 1.13
CA GLN A 2 31.49 5.27 0.38
C GLN A 2 31.66 6.60 1.16
N LYS A 3 31.51 6.63 2.49
CA LYS A 3 31.59 7.90 3.27
C LYS A 3 32.91 8.68 3.16
N LYS A 4 34.01 8.07 2.68
CA LYS A 4 35.31 8.76 2.50
C LYS A 4 35.47 9.48 1.15
N ARG A 5 34.67 9.17 0.10
CA ARG A 5 34.81 9.83 -1.22
C ARG A 5 34.14 11.20 -1.30
N ILE A 6 33.05 11.41 -0.54
CA ILE A 6 32.31 12.68 -0.52
C ILE A 6 33.18 13.81 0.03
N ALA A 7 33.93 13.55 1.12
CA ALA A 7 34.87 14.52 1.69
C ALA A 7 36.01 14.91 0.71
N THR A 8 36.47 13.99 -0.14
CA THR A 8 37.55 14.28 -1.11
C THR A 8 37.08 15.19 -2.24
N ILE A 9 35.81 15.07 -2.67
CA ILE A 9 35.22 15.94 -3.71
C ILE A 9 34.97 17.35 -3.13
N LEU A 10 34.47 17.46 -1.90
CA LEU A 10 34.32 18.74 -1.20
C LEU A 10 35.66 19.49 -1.05
N ILE A 11 36.73 18.81 -0.65
CA ILE A 11 38.06 19.42 -0.51
C ILE A 11 38.63 19.84 -1.89
N ALA A 12 38.38 19.07 -2.95
CA ALA A 12 38.86 19.40 -4.29
C ALA A 12 38.17 20.64 -4.91
N MET A 13 36.87 20.82 -4.68
CA MET A 13 36.15 22.02 -5.16
C MET A 13 36.49 23.28 -4.33
N LEU A 14 36.71 23.15 -3.02
CA LEU A 14 37.08 24.28 -2.15
C LEU A 14 38.51 24.80 -2.34
N GLN A 15 39.36 24.14 -3.14
CA GLN A 15 40.79 24.50 -3.29
C GLN A 15 41.13 25.32 -4.55
N THR A 16 40.18 25.62 -5.45
CA THR A 16 40.48 26.34 -6.71
C THR A 16 40.30 27.86 -6.67
N SER A 17 39.90 28.44 -5.53
CA SER A 17 39.70 29.89 -5.36
C SER A 17 40.77 30.54 -4.45
N ILE A 18 42.05 30.26 -4.70
CA ILE A 18 43.15 31.03 -4.09
C ILE A 18 43.25 32.39 -4.82
N CYS A 19 42.39 33.33 -4.44
CA CYS A 19 42.56 34.73 -4.84
C CYS A 19 43.55 35.41 -3.87
N HIS A 20 44.50 36.18 -4.40
CA HIS A 20 45.52 36.82 -3.58
C HIS A 20 44.93 37.81 -2.57
N CYS A 21 45.29 37.66 -1.29
CA CYS A 21 45.02 38.65 -0.26
C CYS A 21 45.77 39.97 -0.56
N ASN A 22 45.09 40.91 -1.21
CA ASN A 22 45.33 42.32 -0.89
C ASN A 22 44.65 42.60 0.46
N SER A 23 45.34 43.30 1.36
CA SER A 23 44.80 43.64 2.68
C SER A 23 43.65 44.65 2.53
N PHE A 24 42.41 44.15 2.45
CA PHE A 24 41.23 45.00 2.47
C PHE A 24 41.09 45.59 3.87
N ASN A 25 41.23 46.92 3.99
CA ASN A 25 40.85 47.62 5.21
C ASN A 25 39.35 47.38 5.40
N GLY A 26 38.97 46.71 6.50
CA GLY A 26 37.59 46.30 6.72
C GLY A 26 36.62 47.48 6.58
N ILE A 27 35.52 47.26 5.88
CA ILE A 27 34.43 48.24 5.73
C ILE A 27 33.92 48.57 7.13
N GLN A 28 34.36 49.71 7.67
CA GLN A 28 33.82 50.24 8.91
C GLN A 28 32.41 50.74 8.60
N PHE A 29 31.42 49.91 8.91
CA PHE A 29 30.01 50.27 8.85
C PHE A 29 29.72 51.40 9.85
N THR A 30 29.96 52.65 9.44
CA THR A 30 29.83 53.87 10.25
C THR A 30 28.50 53.92 10.98
N THR A 31 28.53 54.34 12.24
CA THR A 31 27.41 54.16 13.17
C THR A 31 26.30 55.19 12.96
N ASP A 32 25.36 54.89 12.06
CA ASP A 32 24.03 55.49 12.12
C ASP A 32 22.93 54.42 11.97
N LYS A 33 22.08 54.29 12.99
CA LYS A 33 21.06 53.23 13.06
C LYS A 33 19.81 53.55 12.24
N ALA A 34 19.57 54.82 11.96
CA ALA A 34 18.36 55.27 11.27
C ALA A 34 18.42 55.13 9.74
N GLN A 35 19.59 54.78 9.18
CA GLN A 35 19.85 54.79 7.73
C GLN A 35 20.32 53.43 7.17
N LYS A 36 20.37 52.37 7.99
CA LYS A 36 20.90 51.04 7.62
C LYS A 36 19.86 49.93 7.36
N LEU A 37 18.58 50.19 7.62
CA LEU A 37 17.48 49.24 7.36
C LEU A 37 17.04 49.14 5.89
N TYR A 38 17.78 49.79 4.99
CA TYR A 38 17.40 50.11 3.61
C TYR A 38 18.26 49.33 2.60
N ASP A 39 19.53 49.08 2.92
CA ASP A 39 20.49 48.47 2.01
C ASP A 39 20.42 46.94 2.04
N PHE A 40 20.51 46.37 0.83
CA PHE A 40 20.63 44.92 0.60
C PHE A 40 21.71 44.27 1.49
N GLU A 41 22.85 44.94 1.65
CA GLU A 41 24.01 44.42 2.38
C GLU A 41 23.68 44.04 3.82
N PHE A 42 22.85 44.85 4.48
CA PHE A 42 22.44 44.62 5.86
C PHE A 42 21.44 43.45 5.95
N VAL A 43 20.42 43.44 5.09
CA VAL A 43 19.40 42.39 5.08
C VAL A 43 20.00 41.03 4.71
N PHE A 44 20.88 40.99 3.70
CA PHE A 44 21.55 39.77 3.27
C PHE A 44 22.50 39.23 4.35
N SER A 45 23.33 40.09 4.94
CA SER A 45 24.24 39.67 6.01
C SER A 45 23.50 39.18 7.26
N GLU A 46 22.38 39.80 7.64
CA GLU A 46 21.54 39.29 8.74
C GLU A 46 20.83 37.97 8.39
N LEU A 47 20.33 37.82 7.16
CA LEU A 47 19.70 36.58 6.70
C LEU A 47 20.69 35.41 6.81
N ILE A 48 21.87 35.54 6.21
CA ILE A 48 22.89 34.48 6.16
C ILE A 48 23.57 34.26 7.51
N LEU A 49 24.13 35.30 8.13
CA LEU A 49 24.97 35.15 9.33
C LEU A 49 24.18 34.89 10.61
N LYS A 50 22.92 35.34 10.69
CA LYS A 50 22.11 35.27 11.91
C LYS A 50 20.89 34.37 11.78
N THR A 51 20.10 34.51 10.71
CA THR A 51 18.88 33.68 10.56
C THR A 51 19.26 32.23 10.26
N PHE A 52 20.13 32.02 9.28
CA PHE A 52 20.64 30.71 8.87
C PHE A 52 21.90 30.24 9.63
N ALA A 53 22.15 30.78 10.82
CA ALA A 53 23.30 30.39 11.64
C ALA A 53 23.24 28.90 11.99
N GLY A 54 24.12 28.09 11.37
CA GLY A 54 24.18 26.63 11.53
C GLY A 54 23.35 25.81 10.54
N GLU A 55 22.73 26.42 9.53
CA GLU A 55 22.03 25.70 8.44
C GLU A 55 22.86 25.68 7.16
N ASN A 56 22.83 24.58 6.41
CA ASN A 56 23.50 24.52 5.10
C ASN A 56 22.73 25.37 4.08
N ILE A 57 23.41 26.18 3.26
CA ILE A 57 22.77 27.12 2.33
C ILE A 57 23.21 26.88 0.88
N LEU A 58 22.24 26.78 -0.04
CA LEU A 58 22.47 26.88 -1.48
C LEU A 58 22.03 28.25 -1.96
N LEU A 59 23.00 29.09 -2.33
CA LEU A 59 22.78 30.44 -2.82
C LEU A 59 22.83 30.46 -4.35
N ILE A 60 21.69 30.79 -4.97
CA ILE A 60 21.54 30.91 -6.42
C ILE A 60 21.41 32.40 -6.75
N VAL A 61 22.22 32.89 -7.69
CA VAL A 61 22.35 34.33 -7.95
C VAL A 61 22.14 34.67 -9.43
N ASP A 62 21.44 35.77 -9.68
CA ASP A 62 21.32 36.40 -11.00
C ASP A 62 22.71 36.77 -11.57
N PRO A 63 23.12 36.26 -12.75
CA PRO A 63 24.42 36.53 -13.37
C PRO A 63 24.74 38.01 -13.56
N VAL A 64 23.73 38.88 -13.67
CA VAL A 64 23.94 40.33 -13.77
C VAL A 64 24.57 40.90 -12.49
N LEU A 65 24.33 40.29 -11.33
CA LEU A 65 24.91 40.70 -10.06
C LEU A 65 26.41 40.38 -9.94
N ARG A 66 26.91 39.42 -10.74
CA ARG A 66 28.35 39.08 -10.84
C ARG A 66 29.21 40.26 -11.30
N LEU A 67 28.63 41.19 -12.05
CA LEU A 67 29.30 42.38 -12.56
C LEU A 67 29.24 43.57 -11.60
N ASN A 68 28.48 43.47 -10.50
CA ASN A 68 28.35 44.52 -9.51
C ASN A 68 29.35 44.30 -8.36
N ALA A 69 30.43 45.09 -8.35
CA ALA A 69 31.50 44.98 -7.35
C ALA A 69 30.98 45.08 -5.91
N SER A 70 30.05 46.00 -5.60
CA SER A 70 29.51 46.12 -4.24
C SER A 70 28.73 44.90 -3.79
N PHE A 71 28.03 44.23 -4.71
CA PHE A 71 27.34 42.98 -4.43
C PHE A 71 28.34 41.84 -4.18
N SER A 72 29.36 41.69 -5.04
CA SER A 72 30.37 40.64 -4.90
C SER A 72 31.14 40.75 -3.59
N ASP A 73 31.62 41.95 -3.23
CA ASP A 73 32.38 42.19 -1.99
C ASP A 73 31.56 41.81 -0.74
N VAL A 74 30.26 42.13 -0.74
CA VAL A 74 29.33 41.82 0.34
C VAL A 74 29.01 40.33 0.42
N VAL A 75 28.79 39.67 -0.72
CA VAL A 75 28.54 38.22 -0.77
C VAL A 75 29.78 37.45 -0.32
N ASP A 76 30.97 37.78 -0.82
CA ASP A 76 32.21 37.12 -0.39
C ASP A 76 32.51 37.37 1.09
N TRP A 77 32.31 38.59 1.60
CA TRP A 77 32.49 38.88 3.04
C TRP A 77 31.47 38.18 3.94
N THR A 78 30.22 38.04 3.52
CA THR A 78 29.19 37.33 4.31
C THR A 78 29.40 35.82 4.27
N LEU A 79 29.74 35.25 3.12
CA LEU A 79 29.99 33.82 2.97
C LEU A 79 31.28 33.36 3.67
N THR A 80 32.35 34.16 3.63
CA THR A 80 33.59 33.85 4.39
C THR A 80 33.40 33.89 5.91
N ASN A 81 32.44 34.67 6.40
CA ASN A 81 32.08 34.74 7.83
C ASN A 81 30.90 33.83 8.23
N ALA A 82 30.31 33.08 7.29
CA ALA A 82 29.20 32.18 7.58
C ALA A 82 29.67 30.99 8.43
N SER A 83 28.87 30.64 9.45
CA SER A 83 29.18 29.55 10.39
C SER A 83 28.85 28.15 9.86
N ALA A 84 28.22 28.06 8.68
CA ALA A 84 27.67 26.84 8.12
C ALA A 84 28.12 26.62 6.67
N PRO A 85 28.08 25.37 6.16
CA PRO A 85 28.42 25.07 4.77
C PRO A 85 27.52 25.81 3.79
N TRP A 86 28.13 26.41 2.77
CA TRP A 86 27.42 27.10 1.71
C TRP A 86 27.94 26.68 0.33
N SER A 87 27.09 26.85 -0.68
CA SER A 87 27.44 26.75 -2.09
C SER A 87 26.85 27.94 -2.84
N LEU A 88 27.67 28.63 -3.64
CA LEU A 88 27.27 29.74 -4.50
C LEU A 88 27.24 29.26 -5.95
N ILE A 89 26.14 29.52 -6.66
CA ILE A 89 25.95 29.15 -8.07
C ILE A 89 25.25 30.32 -8.79
N TYR A 90 25.72 30.66 -9.99
CA TYR A 90 25.01 31.59 -10.87
C TYR A 90 24.07 30.82 -11.79
N TRP A 91 22.86 31.35 -12.07
CA TRP A 91 21.85 30.55 -12.77
C TRP A 91 22.12 30.33 -14.27
N ASP A 92 23.07 31.06 -14.88
CA ASP A 92 23.56 30.80 -16.25
C ASP A 92 24.47 29.57 -16.32
N GLU A 93 25.17 29.26 -15.22
CA GLU A 93 25.92 28.01 -15.04
C GLU A 93 24.98 26.80 -14.84
N TYR A 94 23.66 27.03 -14.66
CA TYR A 94 22.62 26.02 -14.40
C TYR A 94 22.05 25.35 -15.67
N THR A 95 22.73 25.42 -16.81
CA THR A 95 22.21 24.87 -18.09
C THR A 95 22.17 23.34 -18.19
N ASN A 96 22.76 22.59 -17.24
CA ASN A 96 22.81 21.13 -17.27
C ASN A 96 22.47 20.49 -15.89
N ILE A 97 21.17 20.29 -15.67
CA ILE A 97 20.55 20.12 -14.34
C ILE A 97 20.98 18.84 -13.61
N ASP A 98 21.26 17.75 -14.32
CA ASP A 98 21.54 16.43 -13.70
C ASP A 98 23.02 16.20 -13.32
N GLY A 99 23.93 17.12 -13.66
CA GLY A 99 25.38 16.87 -13.57
C GLY A 99 26.11 17.52 -12.39
N TYR A 100 25.67 18.71 -11.94
CA TYR A 100 26.50 19.58 -11.08
C TYR A 100 26.13 19.55 -9.58
N ILE A 101 24.85 19.35 -9.25
CA ILE A 101 24.37 19.34 -7.86
C ILE A 101 23.83 17.93 -7.54
N PRO A 102 24.40 17.22 -6.56
CA PRO A 102 23.82 15.98 -6.04
C PRO A 102 22.35 16.15 -5.66
N ARG A 103 21.49 15.19 -6.00
CA ARG A 103 20.03 15.29 -5.79
C ARG A 103 19.68 15.47 -4.32
N GLU A 104 20.49 14.89 -3.46
CA GLU A 104 20.44 14.96 -2.00
C GLU A 104 20.57 16.39 -1.45
N PHE A 105 21.08 17.33 -2.22
CA PHE A 105 21.23 18.74 -1.83
C PHE A 105 19.98 19.58 -2.12
N ILE A 106 19.17 19.16 -3.09
CA ILE A 106 17.95 19.88 -3.51
C ILE A 106 16.71 19.25 -2.86
N GLN A 107 16.74 17.94 -2.58
CA GLN A 107 15.62 17.19 -2.02
C GLN A 107 15.69 17.05 -0.50
N GLY A 108 14.55 17.19 0.19
CA GLY A 108 14.38 16.68 1.55
C GLY A 108 15.12 17.42 2.66
N GLY A 109 15.36 18.73 2.49
CA GLY A 109 15.79 19.61 3.60
C GLY A 109 17.28 19.65 3.91
N PHE A 110 18.14 19.03 3.08
CA PHE A 110 19.60 19.05 3.33
C PHE A 110 20.21 20.46 3.23
N MET A 111 19.72 21.30 2.31
CA MET A 111 20.06 22.72 2.19
C MET A 111 18.81 23.61 2.09
N SER A 112 18.90 24.78 2.72
CA SER A 112 18.00 25.90 2.52
C SER A 112 18.39 26.63 1.23
N ILE A 113 17.47 26.81 0.29
CA ILE A 113 17.76 27.50 -0.98
C ILE A 113 17.40 28.98 -0.89
N VAL A 114 18.34 29.85 -1.27
CA VAL A 114 18.14 31.30 -1.36
C VAL A 114 18.43 31.73 -2.81
N VAL A 115 17.44 32.27 -3.50
CA VAL A 115 17.57 32.79 -4.87
C VAL A 115 17.57 34.31 -4.82
N VAL A 116 18.66 34.96 -5.24
CA VAL A 116 18.84 36.42 -5.22
C VAL A 116 18.83 36.98 -6.62
N PHE A 117 17.92 37.92 -6.91
CA PHE A 117 17.69 38.38 -8.28
C PHE A 117 17.35 39.87 -8.45
N VAL A 118 17.71 40.40 -9.62
CA VAL A 118 17.30 41.74 -10.11
C VAL A 118 16.34 41.60 -11.29
N ASN A 119 16.59 40.65 -12.17
CA ASN A 119 15.74 40.33 -13.32
C ASN A 119 14.69 39.26 -12.97
N ASP A 120 13.69 39.09 -13.83
CA ASP A 120 12.66 38.07 -13.65
C ASP A 120 13.25 36.64 -13.77
N PRO A 121 13.20 35.81 -12.72
CA PRO A 121 13.73 34.45 -12.73
C PRO A 121 12.82 33.44 -13.46
N TYR A 122 11.74 33.85 -14.12
CA TYR A 122 10.79 32.96 -14.78
C TYR A 122 11.45 31.95 -15.73
N GLU A 123 12.36 32.39 -16.60
CA GLU A 123 13.05 31.49 -17.56
C GLU A 123 13.89 30.42 -16.85
N PHE A 124 14.59 30.79 -15.78
CA PHE A 124 15.35 29.86 -14.94
C PHE A 124 14.43 28.80 -14.30
N PHE A 125 13.29 29.22 -13.76
CA PHE A 125 12.32 28.29 -13.18
C PHE A 125 11.63 27.39 -14.22
N ASP A 126 11.45 27.83 -15.46
CA ASP A 126 10.90 27.04 -16.56
C ASP A 126 11.92 26.03 -17.12
N GLN A 127 13.21 26.37 -17.15
CA GLN A 127 14.29 25.40 -17.39
C GLN A 127 14.31 24.32 -16.29
N LEU A 128 14.23 24.73 -15.02
CA LEU A 128 14.13 23.83 -13.87
C LEU A 128 12.88 22.94 -13.88
N ALA A 129 11.75 23.42 -14.41
CA ALA A 129 10.48 22.70 -14.41
C ALA A 129 10.58 21.32 -15.11
N LYS A 130 11.49 21.22 -16.09
CA LYS A 130 11.82 20.01 -16.88
C LYS A 130 12.50 18.92 -16.04
N SER A 131 13.12 19.28 -14.91
CA SER A 131 13.71 18.32 -13.98
C SER A 131 12.70 17.91 -12.90
N SER A 132 12.65 16.61 -12.60
CA SER A 132 11.89 16.06 -11.47
C SER A 132 12.61 16.20 -10.12
N VAL A 133 13.89 16.60 -10.13
CA VAL A 133 14.74 16.66 -8.92
C VAL A 133 14.34 17.79 -7.98
N TRP A 134 13.86 18.92 -8.50
CA TRP A 134 13.60 20.13 -7.72
C TRP A 134 12.43 19.98 -6.73
N ASN A 135 12.76 19.83 -5.44
CA ASN A 135 11.84 19.77 -4.30
C ASN A 135 12.50 20.28 -3.00
N PRO A 136 12.71 21.60 -2.86
CA PRO A 136 13.35 22.18 -1.68
C PRO A 136 12.43 22.15 -0.46
N GLU A 137 12.97 21.91 0.74
CA GLU A 137 12.17 22.13 1.95
C GLU A 137 11.90 23.63 2.17
N LEU A 138 12.90 24.48 1.93
CA LEU A 138 12.77 25.93 2.01
C LEU A 138 13.34 26.58 0.76
N LEU A 139 12.55 27.48 0.18
CA LEU A 139 12.93 28.38 -0.89
C LEU A 139 12.70 29.83 -0.44
N ILE A 140 13.77 30.62 -0.35
CA ILE A 140 13.70 32.07 -0.18
C ILE A 140 13.94 32.75 -1.53
N LEU A 141 12.98 33.55 -1.96
CA LEU A 141 13.04 34.40 -3.14
C LEU A 141 13.38 35.82 -2.69
N PHE A 142 14.58 36.29 -3.00
CA PHE A 142 15.08 37.61 -2.58
C PHE A 142 15.23 38.53 -3.80
N SER A 143 14.21 39.37 -4.01
CA SER A 143 14.19 40.36 -5.09
C SER A 143 14.88 41.65 -4.65
N LEU A 144 15.73 42.18 -5.51
CA LEU A 144 16.40 43.48 -5.33
C LEU A 144 15.69 44.63 -6.07
N ASP A 145 14.83 44.34 -7.04
CA ASP A 145 13.92 45.34 -7.62
C ASP A 145 12.55 45.31 -6.91
N ALA A 146 11.97 46.51 -6.74
CA ALA A 146 10.62 46.74 -6.22
C ALA A 146 9.55 46.63 -7.31
N LYS A 147 9.93 46.73 -8.59
CA LYS A 147 9.01 46.79 -9.74
C LYS A 147 8.63 45.43 -10.33
N LEU A 148 9.32 44.36 -9.95
CA LEU A 148 9.02 43.00 -10.42
C LEU A 148 7.60 42.56 -10.05
N GLU A 149 6.93 41.92 -11.00
CA GLU A 149 5.62 41.29 -10.77
C GLU A 149 5.84 40.02 -9.94
N THR A 150 5.45 40.08 -8.66
CA THR A 150 5.78 38.98 -7.72
C THR A 150 4.80 37.83 -7.74
N ASP A 151 3.60 38.05 -8.28
CA ASP A 151 2.51 37.08 -8.25
C ASP A 151 2.69 36.00 -9.33
N THR A 152 3.30 36.35 -10.47
CA THR A 152 3.69 35.42 -11.53
C THR A 152 4.81 34.48 -11.09
N ILE A 153 5.86 35.03 -10.47
CA ILE A 153 6.97 34.27 -9.89
C ILE A 153 6.47 33.33 -8.78
N ALA A 154 5.62 33.84 -7.87
CA ALA A 154 5.04 33.06 -6.79
C ALA A 154 4.21 31.86 -7.31
N LYS A 155 3.46 32.04 -8.40
CA LYS A 155 2.62 30.99 -9.02
C LYS A 155 3.38 29.97 -9.85
N HIS A 156 4.68 30.15 -10.08
CA HIS A 156 5.43 29.26 -10.94
C HIS A 156 5.51 27.83 -10.37
N ASN A 157 5.13 26.81 -11.15
CA ASN A 157 5.06 25.40 -10.71
C ASN A 157 6.32 24.93 -9.96
N THR A 158 7.51 25.26 -10.45
CA THR A 158 8.81 24.95 -9.82
C THR A 158 8.98 25.56 -8.43
N VAL A 159 8.52 26.80 -8.22
CA VAL A 159 8.55 27.48 -6.91
C VAL A 159 7.59 26.76 -5.95
N GLN A 160 6.39 26.47 -6.45
CA GLN A 160 5.28 25.80 -5.76
C GLN A 160 5.54 24.33 -5.35
N ARG A 161 6.62 23.69 -5.84
CA ARG A 161 7.09 22.37 -5.35
C ARG A 161 7.76 22.45 -3.98
N SER A 162 8.22 23.62 -3.55
CA SER A 162 8.98 23.76 -2.29
C SER A 162 8.04 23.70 -1.09
N LYS A 163 8.44 23.09 0.04
CA LYS A 163 7.56 22.95 1.22
C LYS A 163 7.24 24.27 1.91
N PHE A 164 8.22 25.17 2.01
CA PHE A 164 8.07 26.51 2.55
C PHE A 164 8.66 27.52 1.57
N ILE A 165 7.91 28.58 1.26
CA ILE A 165 8.31 29.59 0.27
C ILE A 165 8.18 30.98 0.89
N ILE A 166 9.27 31.72 0.95
CA ILE A 166 9.32 33.07 1.54
C ILE A 166 9.79 34.05 0.47
N PHE A 167 9.06 35.14 0.28
CA PHE A 167 9.44 36.22 -0.63
C PHE A 167 9.92 37.42 0.18
N ILE A 168 11.09 37.95 -0.16
CA ILE A 168 11.66 39.16 0.44
C ILE A 168 11.89 40.16 -0.69
N LYS A 169 11.33 41.37 -0.58
CA LYS A 169 11.49 42.43 -1.60
C LYS A 169 11.51 43.83 -0.99
N PRO A 170 12.15 44.82 -1.62
CA PRO A 170 12.06 46.22 -1.19
C PRO A 170 10.62 46.72 -1.30
N GLY A 171 10.17 47.49 -0.30
CA GLY A 171 8.86 48.14 -0.32
C GLY A 171 8.72 49.20 -1.42
N VAL A 172 7.48 49.59 -1.74
CA VAL A 172 7.15 50.53 -2.83
C VAL A 172 7.83 51.90 -2.65
N LEU A 173 7.98 52.36 -1.41
CA LEU A 173 8.67 53.61 -1.06
C LEU A 173 10.20 53.45 -0.94
N LYS A 174 10.73 52.23 -1.13
CA LYS A 174 12.13 51.83 -0.88
C LYS A 174 12.63 52.04 0.56
N ASP A 175 11.72 52.22 1.52
CA ASP A 175 12.08 52.46 2.92
C ASP A 175 12.64 51.22 3.65
N GLN A 176 12.08 50.03 3.41
CA GLN A 176 12.53 48.78 4.06
C GLN A 176 12.22 47.57 3.18
N PHE A 177 12.93 46.47 3.38
CA PHE A 177 12.53 45.17 2.85
C PHE A 177 11.30 44.64 3.59
N ILE A 178 10.38 44.03 2.84
CA ILE A 178 9.13 43.44 3.34
C ILE A 178 9.18 41.94 3.09
N VAL A 179 8.78 41.17 4.11
CA VAL A 179 8.71 39.71 4.09
C VAL A 179 7.28 39.29 3.82
N TYR A 180 7.11 38.38 2.87
CA TYR A 180 5.86 37.74 2.52
C TYR A 180 6.01 36.22 2.64
N ASN A 181 4.99 35.56 3.17
CA ASN A 181 4.82 34.13 3.05
C ASN A 181 4.11 33.88 1.71
N VAL A 182 4.66 33.02 0.85
CA VAL A 182 3.99 32.66 -0.40
C VAL A 182 3.07 31.49 -0.11
N ARG A 183 1.78 31.66 -0.42
CA ARG A 183 0.78 30.60 -0.29
C ARG A 183 0.92 29.60 -1.43
N HIS A 184 0.60 28.34 -1.15
CA HIS A 184 0.50 27.35 -2.21
C HIS A 184 -0.76 27.55 -3.06
N THR A 185 -0.57 27.57 -4.38
CA THR A 185 -1.62 27.81 -5.38
C THR A 185 -2.05 26.54 -6.13
N ASN A 186 -1.55 25.38 -5.73
CA ASN A 186 -1.88 24.07 -6.32
C ASN A 186 -3.36 23.66 -6.12
N PHE A 187 -4.12 24.43 -5.33
CA PHE A 187 -5.54 24.22 -5.05
C PHE A 187 -6.28 25.55 -5.20
N GLU A 188 -7.42 25.56 -5.89
CA GLU A 188 -8.20 26.78 -6.11
C GLU A 188 -8.87 27.26 -4.82
N LEU A 189 -8.87 28.56 -4.55
CA LEU A 189 -9.52 29.13 -3.37
C LEU A 189 -10.98 29.49 -3.64
N THR A 190 -11.88 29.11 -2.73
CA THR A 190 -13.31 29.49 -2.78
C THR A 190 -13.55 30.98 -2.59
N HIS A 191 -12.62 31.68 -1.94
CA HIS A 191 -12.65 33.12 -1.70
C HIS A 191 -11.44 33.80 -2.36
N ALA A 192 -11.57 34.14 -3.64
CA ALA A 192 -10.53 34.72 -4.50
C ALA A 192 -10.13 36.18 -4.17
N SER A 193 -10.25 36.61 -2.91
CA SER A 193 -9.91 37.97 -2.46
C SER A 193 -8.66 38.06 -1.59
N GLU A 194 -8.06 36.93 -1.21
CA GLU A 194 -6.75 36.91 -0.53
C GLU A 194 -5.63 36.88 -1.57
N THR A 195 -4.66 37.78 -1.44
CA THR A 195 -3.46 37.78 -2.27
C THR A 195 -2.59 36.56 -1.95
N ASP A 196 -2.05 35.90 -2.98
CA ASP A 196 -1.17 34.72 -2.82
C ASP A 196 0.09 35.01 -2.00
N LEU A 197 0.47 36.29 -1.92
CA LEU A 197 1.48 36.82 -1.00
C LEU A 197 0.82 37.32 0.29
N GLN A 198 1.03 36.60 1.39
CA GLN A 198 0.60 37.03 2.72
C GLN A 198 1.73 37.87 3.36
N MET A 199 1.52 39.17 3.56
CA MET A 199 2.52 40.03 4.19
C MET A 199 2.74 39.63 5.66
N VAL A 200 3.97 39.20 5.99
CA VAL A 200 4.38 38.80 7.34
C VAL A 200 4.80 40.01 8.18
N GLY A 201 5.36 41.03 7.52
CA GLY A 201 5.82 42.27 8.12
C GLY A 201 7.03 42.86 7.42
N ARG A 202 7.60 43.92 8.01
CA ARG A 202 8.89 44.49 7.63
C ARG A 202 10.03 43.57 8.07
N TRP A 203 11.18 43.63 7.40
CA TRP A 203 12.37 42.88 7.81
C TRP A 203 12.86 43.30 9.20
N ASP A 204 12.89 42.33 10.10
CA ASP A 204 13.56 42.37 11.40
C ASP A 204 14.07 40.96 11.65
N TYR A 205 15.39 40.81 11.79
CA TYR A 205 16.03 39.52 12.06
C TYR A 205 15.39 38.77 13.25
N GLN A 206 15.06 39.44 14.35
CA GLN A 206 14.56 38.76 15.56
C GLN A 206 13.13 38.25 15.36
N ALA A 207 12.24 39.12 14.87
CA ALA A 207 10.86 38.74 14.55
C ALA A 207 10.81 37.70 13.42
N PHE A 208 11.68 37.83 12.40
CA PHE A 208 11.77 36.86 11.31
C PHE A 208 12.24 35.51 11.84
N GLN A 209 13.37 35.41 12.55
CA GLN A 209 13.89 34.13 13.05
C GLN A 209 12.86 33.39 13.94
N HIS A 210 12.08 34.10 14.76
CA HIS A 210 11.00 33.49 15.54
C HIS A 210 9.85 32.99 14.64
N LYS A 211 9.31 33.83 13.75
CA LYS A 211 8.22 33.45 12.84
C LYS A 211 8.62 32.36 11.85
N PHE A 212 9.85 32.40 11.36
CA PHE A 212 10.49 31.46 10.44
C PHE A 212 10.61 30.06 11.05
N LYS A 213 11.06 29.98 12.31
CA LYS A 213 11.09 28.71 13.06
C LYS A 213 9.68 28.17 13.28
N LEU A 214 8.69 29.03 13.55
CA LEU A 214 7.30 28.61 13.68
C LEU A 214 6.74 28.07 12.34
N SER A 215 6.90 28.84 11.24
CA SER A 215 6.36 28.48 9.92
C SER A 215 6.98 27.21 9.35
N ARG A 216 8.22 26.88 9.70
CA ARG A 216 8.86 25.60 9.32
C ARG A 216 8.34 24.38 10.06
N THR A 217 7.63 24.53 11.19
CA THR A 217 7.21 23.37 11.99
C THR A 217 5.87 22.78 11.59
N THR A 218 4.96 23.54 10.97
CA THR A 218 3.63 23.05 10.59
C THR A 218 3.11 23.82 9.38
N ILE A 219 2.56 23.13 8.38
CA ILE A 219 1.73 23.75 7.34
C ILE A 219 0.34 23.96 7.95
N ASP A 220 -0.10 25.22 8.09
CA ASP A 220 -1.33 25.59 8.82
C ASP A 220 -2.63 24.97 8.26
N GLY A 221 -2.58 24.46 7.03
CA GLY A 221 -3.67 23.71 6.38
C GLY A 221 -3.86 24.13 4.93
N PHE A 222 -5.06 23.88 4.40
CA PHE A 222 -5.45 24.27 3.04
C PHE A 222 -6.20 25.62 3.02
N GLY A 223 -6.69 26.10 4.17
CA GLY A 223 -7.16 27.47 4.37
C GLY A 223 -8.38 27.88 3.51
N GLY A 224 -9.34 26.98 3.32
CA GLY A 224 -10.57 27.22 2.55
C GLY A 224 -10.50 26.81 1.07
N ALA A 225 -9.40 26.19 0.64
CA ALA A 225 -9.27 25.70 -0.73
C ALA A 225 -10.35 24.68 -1.12
N LYS A 226 -10.64 24.61 -2.42
CA LYS A 226 -11.45 23.61 -3.08
C LYS A 226 -10.52 22.67 -3.83
N ILE A 227 -10.51 21.40 -3.41
CA ILE A 227 -9.67 20.36 -3.99
C ILE A 227 -10.48 19.57 -5.02
N ASP A 228 -10.00 19.54 -6.26
CA ASP A 228 -10.63 18.82 -7.36
C ASP A 228 -10.04 17.40 -7.46
N LEU A 229 -10.85 16.38 -7.19
CA LEU A 229 -10.42 14.99 -7.04
C LEU A 229 -10.58 14.20 -8.35
N ALA A 230 -9.59 13.35 -8.64
CA ALA A 230 -9.70 12.26 -9.60
C ALA A 230 -10.23 11.02 -8.87
N THR A 231 -11.39 10.53 -9.29
CA THR A 231 -12.23 9.56 -8.57
C THR A 231 -13.00 8.68 -9.56
N PHE A 232 -13.44 7.48 -9.12
CA PHE A 232 -14.35 6.60 -9.85
C PHE A 232 -15.34 6.00 -8.84
N CYS A 233 -16.60 6.42 -8.89
CA CYS A 233 -17.61 6.14 -7.86
C CYS A 233 -18.23 4.73 -7.93
N TRP A 234 -17.45 3.68 -8.21
CA TRP A 234 -17.95 2.31 -8.42
C TRP A 234 -17.15 1.22 -7.69
N ASP A 235 -16.23 1.63 -6.81
CA ASP A 235 -15.29 0.80 -6.07
C ASP A 235 -15.70 0.61 -4.59
N PHE A 236 -16.76 -0.16 -4.38
CA PHE A 236 -17.25 -0.56 -3.05
C PHE A 236 -16.16 -1.32 -2.26
N PRO A 237 -15.96 -1.06 -0.95
CA PRO A 237 -16.71 -0.17 -0.06
C PRO A 237 -16.15 1.26 0.05
N PHE A 238 -15.10 1.58 -0.72
CA PHE A 238 -14.35 2.84 -0.58
C PHE A 238 -15.11 4.02 -1.20
N MET A 239 -15.79 3.79 -2.31
CA MET A 239 -16.74 4.71 -2.93
C MET A 239 -17.71 3.98 -3.85
N TYR A 240 -19.00 4.24 -3.74
CA TYR A 240 -20.03 3.53 -4.50
C TYR A 240 -21.23 4.45 -4.74
N PRO A 241 -22.07 4.20 -5.77
CA PRO A 241 -23.17 5.10 -6.09
C PRO A 241 -24.24 5.01 -5.01
N GLY A 242 -24.54 6.16 -4.39
CA GLY A 242 -25.59 6.33 -3.40
C GLY A 242 -26.87 6.93 -4.01
N PRO A 243 -27.96 6.99 -3.23
CA PRO A 243 -29.19 7.65 -3.66
C PRO A 243 -28.92 9.14 -3.98
N ASN A 244 -29.70 9.70 -4.91
CA ASN A 244 -29.64 11.11 -5.32
C ASN A 244 -28.27 11.57 -5.87
N ASN A 245 -27.60 10.72 -6.68
CA ASN A 245 -26.27 10.98 -7.25
C ASN A 245 -25.20 11.36 -6.21
N THR A 246 -25.27 10.74 -5.03
CA THR A 246 -24.22 10.87 -3.99
C THR A 246 -23.16 9.78 -4.17
N CYS A 247 -21.94 10.02 -3.67
CA CYS A 247 -20.87 9.03 -3.65
C CYS A 247 -20.41 8.70 -2.22
N PRO A 248 -21.22 7.97 -1.42
CA PRO A 248 -20.79 7.50 -0.10
C PRO A 248 -19.68 6.45 -0.22
N GLY A 249 -18.85 6.34 0.83
CA GLY A 249 -17.89 5.27 0.98
C GLY A 249 -16.78 5.58 1.97
N ALA A 250 -16.04 4.55 2.37
CA ALA A 250 -15.01 4.67 3.41
C ALA A 250 -13.90 5.67 3.07
N ALA A 251 -13.55 5.86 1.79
CA ALA A 251 -12.51 6.81 1.39
C ALA A 251 -12.98 8.27 1.51
N PHE A 252 -14.24 8.57 1.19
CA PHE A 252 -14.82 9.90 1.43
C PHE A 252 -15.03 10.18 2.91
N ASP A 253 -15.46 9.20 3.70
CA ASP A 253 -15.56 9.29 5.16
C ASP A 253 -14.21 9.66 5.83
N ILE A 254 -13.09 9.14 5.30
CA ILE A 254 -11.73 9.50 5.72
C ILE A 254 -11.39 10.93 5.29
N LEU A 255 -11.68 11.27 4.03
CA LEU A 255 -11.41 12.60 3.49
C LEU A 255 -12.20 13.68 4.24
N ASP A 256 -13.45 13.44 4.62
CA ASP A 256 -14.29 14.34 5.41
C ASP A 256 -13.70 14.66 6.79
N ILE A 257 -12.92 13.74 7.38
CA ILE A 257 -12.20 13.99 8.64
C ILE A 257 -11.01 14.93 8.37
N LEU A 258 -10.27 14.71 7.28
CA LEU A 258 -9.14 15.55 6.87
C LEU A 258 -9.61 16.96 6.44
N ALA A 259 -10.72 17.04 5.69
CA ALA A 259 -11.35 18.26 5.21
C ALA A 259 -11.78 19.18 6.37
N ARG A 260 -12.44 18.62 7.39
CA ARG A 260 -12.79 19.35 8.60
C ARG A 260 -11.58 19.73 9.45
N LYS A 261 -10.53 18.92 9.47
CA LYS A 261 -9.30 19.21 10.24
C LYS A 261 -8.47 20.35 9.64
N PHE A 262 -8.32 20.38 8.31
CA PHE A 262 -7.47 21.35 7.61
C PHE A 262 -8.23 22.43 6.86
N ASN A 263 -9.54 22.52 7.10
CA ASN A 263 -10.48 23.47 6.52
C ASN A 263 -10.36 23.54 4.99
N PHE A 264 -10.69 22.44 4.30
CA PHE A 264 -10.89 22.45 2.85
C PHE A 264 -12.25 21.90 2.45
N SER A 265 -12.67 22.27 1.24
CA SER A 265 -13.77 21.66 0.51
C SER A 265 -13.20 20.84 -0.65
N TYR A 266 -13.98 19.92 -1.22
CA TYR A 266 -13.56 19.15 -2.38
C TYR A 266 -14.71 18.92 -3.35
N ALA A 267 -14.38 18.71 -4.62
CA ALA A 267 -15.29 18.22 -5.64
C ALA A 267 -14.75 16.92 -6.23
N TRP A 268 -15.63 15.95 -6.41
CA TRP A 268 -15.32 14.64 -6.98
C TRP A 268 -15.92 14.52 -8.39
N GLN A 269 -15.42 13.55 -9.16
CA GLN A 269 -15.97 13.16 -10.45
C GLN A 269 -16.52 11.74 -10.35
N GLU A 270 -17.63 11.45 -11.03
CA GLU A 270 -18.23 10.11 -10.96
C GLU A 270 -17.35 9.06 -11.63
N ARG A 271 -16.69 9.42 -12.74
CA ARG A 271 -15.77 8.59 -13.50
C ARG A 271 -14.80 9.46 -14.31
N PRO A 272 -13.58 8.97 -14.63
CA PRO A 272 -12.67 9.59 -15.60
C PRO A 272 -13.27 9.68 -17.00
N ALA A 273 -12.78 10.60 -17.82
CA ALA A 273 -13.33 10.84 -19.16
C ALA A 273 -13.17 9.66 -20.14
N ASP A 274 -12.24 8.74 -19.87
CA ASP A 274 -11.97 7.52 -20.64
C ASP A 274 -12.48 6.23 -19.98
N ASP A 275 -13.19 6.35 -18.85
CA ASP A 275 -13.65 5.24 -17.99
C ASP A 275 -12.53 4.27 -17.52
N ARG A 276 -11.26 4.72 -17.44
CA ARG A 276 -10.14 3.88 -16.98
C ARG A 276 -9.61 4.26 -15.60
N TRP A 277 -9.10 3.29 -14.85
CA TRP A 277 -8.36 3.58 -13.61
C TRP A 277 -7.04 4.29 -13.87
N GLY A 278 -6.33 3.87 -14.92
CA GLY A 278 -5.10 4.49 -15.40
C GLY A 278 -3.88 3.57 -15.36
N SER A 279 -3.27 3.47 -16.53
CA SER A 279 -2.05 2.72 -16.84
C SER A 279 -1.12 3.60 -17.66
N LYS A 280 0.19 3.28 -17.65
CA LYS A 280 1.15 3.95 -18.51
C LYS A 280 1.19 3.27 -19.87
N GLU A 281 0.63 3.93 -20.88
CA GLU A 281 0.49 3.43 -22.25
C GLU A 281 1.34 4.31 -23.18
N ASN A 282 2.31 3.71 -23.89
CA ASN A 282 3.24 4.41 -24.80
C ASN A 282 4.00 5.60 -24.17
N GLY A 283 4.20 5.59 -22.86
CA GLY A 283 4.88 6.66 -22.12
C GLY A 283 3.95 7.70 -21.48
N SER A 284 2.66 7.72 -21.84
CA SER A 284 1.65 8.62 -21.29
C SER A 284 0.73 7.90 -20.31
N TRP A 285 0.18 8.63 -19.34
CA TRP A 285 -0.82 8.09 -18.42
C TRP A 285 -2.24 8.15 -19.00
N THR A 286 -3.07 7.15 -18.68
CA THR A 286 -4.53 7.11 -18.94
C THR A 286 -5.32 7.24 -17.62
N GLY A 287 -6.66 7.33 -17.68
CA GLY A 287 -7.53 7.28 -16.50
C GLY A 287 -7.31 8.38 -15.47
N MET A 288 -7.55 8.05 -14.19
CA MET A 288 -7.35 8.96 -13.05
C MET A 288 -5.90 9.50 -12.97
N PHE A 289 -4.91 8.75 -13.50
CA PHE A 289 -3.52 9.21 -13.57
C PHE A 289 -3.28 10.23 -14.68
N ALA A 290 -4.01 10.17 -15.79
CA ALA A 290 -4.06 11.26 -16.77
C ALA A 290 -4.72 12.51 -16.18
N ASP A 291 -5.76 12.33 -15.37
CA ASP A 291 -6.46 13.44 -14.72
C ASP A 291 -5.54 14.21 -13.74
N LEU A 292 -4.70 13.48 -13.00
CA LEU A 292 -3.70 14.02 -12.09
C LEU A 292 -2.49 14.64 -12.83
N ALA A 293 -2.05 14.03 -13.94
CA ALA A 293 -0.87 14.49 -14.69
C ALA A 293 -1.16 15.68 -15.63
N TYR A 294 -2.34 15.74 -16.23
CA TYR A 294 -2.65 16.64 -17.35
C TYR A 294 -3.93 17.47 -17.13
N ASN A 295 -4.99 16.88 -16.55
CA ASN A 295 -6.30 17.55 -16.42
C ASN A 295 -6.47 18.35 -15.11
N LYS A 296 -5.36 18.71 -14.45
CA LYS A 296 -5.30 19.57 -13.25
C LYS A 296 -6.09 19.07 -12.03
N LYS A 297 -6.39 17.77 -11.92
CA LYS A 297 -6.86 17.21 -10.65
C LYS A 297 -5.72 17.22 -9.63
N SER A 298 -6.05 17.42 -8.35
CA SER A 298 -5.05 17.65 -7.30
C SER A 298 -4.72 16.39 -6.49
N ILE A 299 -5.66 15.45 -6.37
CA ILE A 299 -5.49 14.20 -5.62
C ILE A 299 -6.30 13.09 -6.31
N ILE A 300 -5.72 11.89 -6.49
CA ILE A 300 -6.48 10.68 -6.78
C ILE A 300 -6.84 9.99 -5.47
N ILE A 301 -8.12 9.72 -5.29
CA ILE A 301 -8.66 8.95 -4.16
C ILE A 301 -9.51 7.85 -4.75
N ASN A 302 -9.06 6.60 -4.65
CA ASN A 302 -9.85 5.42 -4.97
C ASN A 302 -9.19 4.14 -4.40
N ASN A 303 -9.75 2.96 -4.69
CA ASN A 303 -9.21 1.63 -4.39
C ASN A 303 -7.99 1.27 -5.28
N ILE A 304 -6.96 2.13 -5.28
CA ILE A 304 -5.76 1.96 -6.10
C ILE A 304 -4.62 1.46 -5.23
N GLU A 305 -4.09 0.29 -5.59
CA GLU A 305 -2.91 -0.29 -4.97
C GLU A 305 -1.63 0.47 -5.32
N LEU A 306 -0.76 0.58 -4.31
CA LEU A 306 0.61 1.02 -4.46
C LEU A 306 1.39 0.12 -5.43
N THR A 307 1.92 0.73 -6.49
CA THR A 307 2.88 0.12 -7.43
C THR A 307 4.07 1.04 -7.66
N TRP A 308 5.25 0.45 -7.91
CA TRP A 308 6.51 1.18 -8.11
C TRP A 308 6.46 2.15 -9.30
N ASP A 309 5.88 1.73 -10.43
CA ASP A 309 5.75 2.58 -11.63
C ASP A 309 4.94 3.86 -11.37
N ARG A 310 3.97 3.82 -10.44
CA ARG A 310 3.17 4.99 -10.05
C ARG A 310 3.93 5.87 -9.06
N GLU A 311 4.60 5.27 -8.07
CA GLU A 311 5.42 5.99 -7.07
C GLU A 311 6.59 6.78 -7.72
N ALA A 312 7.15 6.25 -8.81
CA ALA A 312 8.22 6.90 -9.55
C ALA A 312 7.83 8.28 -10.11
N GLU A 313 6.56 8.47 -10.49
CA GLU A 313 6.05 9.68 -11.16
C GLU A 313 5.03 10.49 -10.35
N PHE A 314 4.47 9.91 -9.29
CA PHE A 314 3.51 10.56 -8.40
C PHE A 314 3.95 10.44 -6.95
N ASP A 315 3.50 11.36 -6.11
CA ASP A 315 3.70 11.27 -4.67
C ASP A 315 2.58 10.44 -4.04
N ILE A 316 2.90 9.72 -2.97
CA ILE A 316 1.98 8.85 -2.25
C ILE A 316 1.85 9.29 -0.80
N THR A 317 0.66 9.15 -0.24
CA THR A 317 0.44 9.27 1.21
C THR A 317 0.73 7.95 1.93
N TYR A 318 0.67 7.97 3.27
CA TYR A 318 0.81 6.78 4.09
C TYR A 318 -0.18 5.67 3.68
N PRO A 319 0.26 4.40 3.57
CA PRO A 319 -0.60 3.26 3.24
C PRO A 319 -1.73 3.10 4.26
N TYR A 320 -2.95 3.48 3.89
CA TYR A 320 -4.04 3.68 4.84
C TYR A 320 -4.91 2.42 5.04
N PHE A 321 -4.92 1.52 4.05
CA PHE A 321 -5.65 0.25 4.12
C PHE A 321 -4.89 -0.84 3.37
N ARG A 322 -5.02 -2.10 3.82
CA ARG A 322 -4.40 -3.27 3.16
C ARG A 322 -5.45 -4.00 2.34
N GLU A 323 -5.18 -4.15 1.04
CA GLU A 323 -6.05 -4.83 0.07
C GLU A 323 -5.21 -5.89 -0.68
N GLY A 324 -5.85 -6.69 -1.52
CA GLY A 324 -5.18 -7.58 -2.46
C GLY A 324 -6.20 -8.39 -3.23
N PHE A 325 -5.75 -9.15 -4.22
CA PHE A 325 -6.62 -9.95 -5.06
C PHE A 325 -6.89 -11.32 -4.43
N SER A 326 -8.16 -11.65 -4.18
CA SER A 326 -8.56 -12.99 -3.75
C SER A 326 -9.20 -13.77 -4.89
N PHE A 327 -9.40 -15.09 -4.72
CA PHE A 327 -10.23 -15.87 -5.63
C PHE A 327 -11.54 -16.30 -4.97
N ILE A 328 -12.64 -16.27 -5.72
CA ILE A 328 -13.90 -16.96 -5.36
C ILE A 328 -13.98 -18.28 -6.13
N LEU A 329 -14.26 -19.37 -5.40
CA LEU A 329 -14.47 -20.72 -5.93
C LEU A 329 -15.75 -21.35 -5.37
N LYS A 330 -16.28 -22.37 -6.05
CA LYS A 330 -17.36 -23.21 -5.52
C LYS A 330 -16.89 -23.97 -4.27
N ILE A 331 -17.70 -23.99 -3.21
CA ILE A 331 -17.54 -24.94 -2.11
C ILE A 331 -17.63 -26.36 -2.70
N PRO A 332 -16.60 -27.21 -2.53
CA PRO A 332 -16.55 -28.47 -3.22
C PRO A 332 -17.52 -29.45 -2.54
N ASP A 333 -18.18 -30.28 -3.34
CA ASP A 333 -19.30 -31.09 -2.86
C ASP A 333 -18.86 -32.06 -1.73
N PRO A 334 -19.70 -32.29 -0.72
CA PRO A 334 -19.37 -33.19 0.37
C PRO A 334 -19.16 -34.61 -0.14
N LEU A 335 -18.30 -35.36 0.55
CA LEU A 335 -18.01 -36.75 0.20
C LEU A 335 -19.30 -37.60 0.11
N PRO A 336 -19.43 -38.50 -0.88
CA PRO A 336 -20.64 -39.27 -1.09
C PRO A 336 -20.97 -40.12 0.14
N LYS A 337 -22.08 -39.77 0.80
CA LYS A 337 -22.48 -40.30 2.13
C LYS A 337 -22.50 -41.82 2.22
N TRP A 338 -22.83 -42.53 1.13
CA TRP A 338 -22.79 -43.99 1.09
C TRP A 338 -21.39 -44.57 1.31
N ARG A 339 -20.30 -43.88 0.94
CA ARG A 339 -18.93 -44.33 1.24
C ARG A 339 -18.51 -44.09 2.69
N GLY A 340 -19.39 -43.55 3.54
CA GLY A 340 -19.17 -43.27 4.97
C GLY A 340 -18.47 -44.39 5.73
N VAL A 341 -18.88 -45.63 5.50
CA VAL A 341 -18.34 -46.87 6.12
C VAL A 341 -16.85 -47.08 5.83
N LEU A 342 -16.32 -46.56 4.72
CA LEU A 342 -14.93 -46.75 4.31
C LEU A 342 -13.98 -45.63 4.76
N TYR A 343 -14.51 -44.47 5.18
CA TYR A 343 -13.70 -43.31 5.57
C TYR A 343 -12.95 -43.38 6.93
N PRO A 344 -13.34 -44.18 7.94
CA PRO A 344 -12.63 -44.26 9.22
C PRO A 344 -11.15 -44.67 9.12
N PHE A 345 -10.77 -45.34 8.02
CA PHE A 345 -9.40 -45.75 7.72
C PHE A 345 -9.02 -45.38 6.28
N THR A 346 -7.74 -45.05 6.06
CA THR A 346 -7.22 -44.82 4.70
C THR A 346 -7.15 -46.14 3.92
N THR A 347 -7.16 -46.08 2.58
CA THR A 347 -7.03 -47.27 1.72
C THR A 347 -5.79 -48.11 2.05
N ARG A 348 -4.68 -47.48 2.48
CA ARG A 348 -3.47 -48.21 2.91
C ARG A 348 -3.72 -49.02 4.18
N VAL A 349 -4.41 -48.45 5.17
CA VAL A 349 -4.76 -49.14 6.41
C VAL A 349 -5.73 -50.29 6.15
N TRP A 350 -6.74 -50.11 5.29
CA TRP A 350 -7.62 -51.21 4.87
C TRP A 350 -6.84 -52.38 4.23
N VAL A 351 -5.89 -52.08 3.35
CA VAL A 351 -5.01 -53.10 2.74
C VAL A 351 -4.13 -53.79 3.80
N TYR A 352 -3.56 -53.05 4.75
CA TYR A 352 -2.77 -53.66 5.84
C TYR A 352 -3.61 -54.54 6.77
N ILE A 353 -4.85 -54.14 7.11
CA ILE A 353 -5.78 -54.95 7.90
C ILE A 353 -6.08 -56.27 7.16
N LEU A 354 -6.36 -56.21 5.86
CA LEU A 354 -6.63 -57.39 5.03
C LEU A 354 -5.42 -58.33 4.94
N ILE A 355 -4.22 -57.80 4.69
CA ILE A 355 -2.99 -58.60 4.66
C ILE A 355 -2.72 -59.25 6.02
N MET A 356 -2.80 -58.48 7.10
CA MET A 356 -2.60 -58.95 8.47
C MET A 356 -3.60 -60.06 8.83
N ALA A 357 -4.89 -59.88 8.52
CA ALA A 357 -5.92 -60.88 8.77
C ALA A 357 -5.63 -62.19 8.02
N ILE A 358 -5.25 -62.13 6.74
CA ILE A 358 -4.89 -63.32 5.95
C ILE A 358 -3.67 -64.02 6.57
N VAL A 359 -2.61 -63.29 6.91
CA VAL A 359 -1.40 -63.86 7.51
C VAL A 359 -1.71 -64.56 8.84
N ILE A 360 -2.49 -63.93 9.72
CA ILE A 360 -2.83 -64.51 11.02
C ILE A 360 -3.77 -65.72 10.85
N ILE A 361 -4.72 -65.68 9.92
CA ILE A 361 -5.57 -66.82 9.56
C ILE A 361 -4.74 -68.02 9.07
N VAL A 362 -3.78 -67.80 8.16
CA VAL A 362 -2.91 -68.87 7.65
C VAL A 362 -2.03 -69.43 8.77
N LEU A 363 -1.37 -68.58 9.56
CA LEU A 363 -0.51 -69.03 10.66
C LEU A 363 -1.29 -69.80 11.74
N PHE A 364 -2.48 -69.33 12.11
CA PHE A 364 -3.31 -69.99 13.11
C PHE A 364 -3.93 -71.29 12.60
N THR A 365 -4.34 -71.37 11.33
CA THR A 365 -4.84 -72.63 10.75
C THR A 365 -3.74 -73.68 10.65
N ILE A 366 -2.49 -73.28 10.36
CA ILE A 366 -1.32 -74.16 10.45
C ILE A 366 -1.06 -74.58 11.91
N ALA A 367 -1.09 -73.66 12.88
CA ALA A 367 -0.90 -74.00 14.30
C ALA A 367 -1.98 -74.98 14.81
N MET A 368 -3.24 -74.77 14.43
CA MET A 368 -4.36 -75.67 14.71
C MET A 368 -4.17 -77.05 14.05
N SER A 369 -3.70 -77.14 12.80
CA SER A 369 -3.50 -78.43 12.14
C SER A 369 -2.39 -79.28 12.78
N ILE A 370 -1.37 -78.63 13.36
CA ILE A 370 -0.28 -79.29 14.10
C ILE A 370 -0.72 -79.68 15.51
N MET A 371 -1.36 -78.77 16.25
CA MET A 371 -1.66 -78.94 17.68
C MET A 371 -2.99 -79.66 17.95
N GLN A 372 -3.93 -79.66 17.00
CA GLN A 372 -5.22 -80.35 17.08
C GLN A 372 -5.63 -80.96 15.72
N PRO A 373 -4.89 -81.96 15.20
CA PRO A 373 -5.14 -82.55 13.87
C PRO A 373 -6.53 -83.20 13.71
N TYR A 374 -7.22 -83.50 14.81
CA TYR A 374 -8.55 -84.11 14.82
C TYR A 374 -9.71 -83.10 14.64
N LYS A 375 -9.47 -81.79 14.70
CA LYS A 375 -10.52 -80.78 14.45
C LYS A 375 -10.48 -80.31 12.99
N PRO A 376 -11.64 -80.13 12.33
CA PRO A 376 -11.67 -79.67 10.95
C PRO A 376 -11.16 -78.23 10.82
N HIS A 377 -10.33 -77.98 9.81
CA HIS A 377 -9.56 -76.74 9.64
C HIS A 377 -10.41 -75.46 9.58
N HIS A 378 -11.68 -75.54 9.16
CA HIS A 378 -12.58 -74.39 9.11
C HIS A 378 -12.90 -73.80 10.49
N ILE A 379 -12.78 -74.57 11.59
CA ILE A 379 -13.03 -74.07 12.96
C ILE A 379 -12.08 -72.92 13.31
N GLY A 380 -10.79 -73.07 12.99
CA GLY A 380 -9.79 -72.03 13.28
C GLY A 380 -10.01 -70.76 12.47
N PHE A 381 -10.42 -70.91 11.20
CA PHE A 381 -10.83 -69.79 10.35
C PHE A 381 -12.05 -69.05 10.92
N LEU A 382 -13.13 -69.78 11.23
CA LEU A 382 -14.36 -69.19 11.78
C LEU A 382 -14.09 -68.47 13.10
N GLN A 383 -13.29 -69.04 14.00
CA GLN A 383 -12.94 -68.42 15.29
C GLN A 383 -12.19 -67.08 15.14
N LEU A 384 -11.32 -66.94 14.14
CA LEU A 384 -10.62 -65.68 13.84
C LEU A 384 -11.52 -64.65 13.14
N VAL A 385 -12.37 -65.09 12.21
CA VAL A 385 -13.33 -64.21 11.53
C VAL A 385 -14.40 -63.71 12.50
N SER A 386 -14.91 -64.55 13.40
CA SER A 386 -15.85 -64.14 14.45
C SER A 386 -15.23 -63.08 15.37
N SER A 387 -13.96 -63.21 15.74
CA SER A 387 -13.30 -62.21 16.61
C SER A 387 -13.07 -60.85 15.94
N LEU A 388 -12.90 -60.79 14.61
CA LEU A 388 -12.95 -59.51 13.87
C LEU A 388 -14.33 -58.86 13.90
N ALA A 389 -15.40 -59.65 13.96
CA ALA A 389 -16.77 -59.17 14.10
C ALA A 389 -17.18 -58.86 15.56
N ASN A 390 -16.25 -58.95 16.53
CA ASN A 390 -16.52 -58.97 17.98
C ASN A 390 -17.55 -60.02 18.41
N GLN A 391 -17.63 -61.14 17.70
CA GLN A 391 -18.50 -62.27 18.02
C GLN A 391 -17.69 -63.43 18.61
N GLY A 392 -18.28 -64.12 19.59
CA GLY A 392 -17.74 -65.38 20.10
C GLY A 392 -18.13 -66.55 19.20
N TYR A 393 -17.21 -67.48 18.98
CA TYR A 393 -17.50 -68.77 18.32
C TYR A 393 -17.65 -69.87 19.38
N SER A 394 -18.71 -70.67 19.30
CA SER A 394 -19.12 -71.60 20.36
C SER A 394 -18.34 -72.92 20.43
N SER A 395 -17.35 -73.14 19.56
CA SER A 395 -16.53 -74.37 19.62
C SER A 395 -15.43 -74.25 20.67
N GLU A 396 -15.51 -75.08 21.72
CA GLU A 396 -14.49 -75.17 22.75
C GLU A 396 -13.18 -75.79 22.21
N VAL A 397 -12.22 -74.95 21.87
CA VAL A 397 -10.85 -75.34 21.49
C VAL A 397 -9.99 -75.36 22.75
N HIS A 398 -9.47 -76.55 23.10
CA HIS A 398 -8.82 -76.81 24.37
C HIS A 398 -7.29 -76.62 24.31
N GLY A 399 -6.72 -75.79 25.19
CA GLY A 399 -5.26 -75.72 25.40
C GLY A 399 -4.74 -74.34 25.82
N GLY A 400 -3.70 -74.32 26.65
CA GLY A 400 -3.04 -73.07 27.08
C GLY A 400 -2.38 -72.32 25.92
N TRP A 401 -1.82 -73.04 24.96
CA TRP A 401 -1.20 -72.46 23.75
C TRP A 401 -2.19 -71.62 22.91
N MET A 402 -3.48 -71.99 22.89
CA MET A 402 -4.49 -71.20 22.17
C MET A 402 -4.61 -69.79 22.77
N HIS A 403 -4.60 -69.68 24.09
CA HIS A 403 -4.72 -68.38 24.77
C HIS A 403 -3.51 -67.49 24.46
N VAL A 404 -2.31 -68.06 24.40
CA VAL A 404 -1.08 -67.35 24.00
C VAL A 404 -1.18 -66.77 22.57
N TRP A 405 -1.81 -67.50 21.64
CA TRP A 405 -2.04 -67.03 20.26
C TRP A 405 -3.23 -66.07 20.11
N MET A 406 -4.33 -66.33 20.82
CA MET A 406 -5.58 -65.57 20.68
C MET A 406 -5.59 -64.25 21.43
N LEU A 407 -4.89 -64.14 22.58
CA LEU A 407 -4.86 -62.90 23.37
C LEU A 407 -4.29 -61.69 22.58
N PRO A 408 -3.15 -61.78 21.87
CA PRO A 408 -2.66 -60.70 21.01
C PRO A 408 -3.63 -60.37 19.87
N TRP A 409 -4.24 -61.38 19.25
CA TRP A 409 -5.21 -61.18 18.16
C TRP A 409 -6.48 -60.47 18.64
N TRP A 410 -7.04 -60.86 19.78
CA TRP A 410 -8.18 -60.19 20.40
C TRP A 410 -7.87 -58.75 20.79
N PHE A 411 -6.66 -58.48 21.30
CA PHE A 411 -6.22 -57.12 21.58
C PHE A 411 -6.17 -56.26 20.29
N VAL A 412 -5.63 -56.81 19.20
CA VAL A 412 -5.62 -56.12 17.89
C VAL A 412 -7.04 -55.89 17.35
N CYS A 413 -7.93 -56.89 17.43
CA CYS A 413 -9.32 -56.77 17.00
C CYS A 413 -10.05 -55.69 17.81
N PHE A 414 -9.89 -55.68 19.14
CA PHE A 414 -10.46 -54.68 20.03
C PHE A 414 -9.97 -53.25 19.69
N VAL A 415 -8.67 -53.06 19.52
CA VAL A 415 -8.08 -51.75 19.17
C VAL A 415 -8.57 -51.28 17.80
N LEU A 416 -8.64 -52.16 16.80
CA LEU A 416 -9.15 -51.82 15.47
C LEU A 416 -10.63 -51.46 15.49
N CYS A 417 -11.45 -52.20 16.23
CA CYS A 417 -12.88 -51.91 16.35
C CYS A 417 -13.13 -50.59 17.08
N LEU A 418 -12.39 -50.31 18.15
CA LEU A 418 -12.46 -49.04 18.88
C LEU A 418 -12.00 -47.86 18.02
N ALA A 419 -10.89 -48.00 17.28
CA ALA A 419 -10.43 -46.97 16.37
C ALA A 419 -11.44 -46.70 15.24
N TYR A 420 -12.02 -47.76 14.68
CA TYR A 420 -13.06 -47.66 13.65
C TYR A 420 -14.31 -46.96 14.16
N THR A 421 -14.85 -47.33 15.33
CA THR A 421 -16.07 -46.71 15.87
C THR A 421 -15.84 -45.25 16.28
N CYS A 422 -14.74 -44.92 16.93
CA CYS A 422 -14.39 -43.54 17.27
C CYS A 422 -14.26 -42.65 16.02
N ASN A 423 -13.51 -43.10 15.00
CA ASN A 423 -13.33 -42.35 13.77
C ASN A 423 -14.63 -42.24 12.96
N LEU A 424 -15.46 -43.28 12.94
CA LEU A 424 -16.78 -43.25 12.29
C LEU A 424 -17.73 -42.26 12.97
N VAL A 425 -17.78 -42.25 14.31
CA VAL A 425 -18.58 -41.28 15.06
C VAL A 425 -18.11 -39.85 14.76
N ALA A 426 -16.81 -39.58 14.78
CA ALA A 426 -16.27 -38.26 14.45
C ALA A 426 -16.65 -37.81 13.02
N PHE A 427 -16.53 -38.70 12.02
CA PHE A 427 -16.89 -38.41 10.63
C PHE A 427 -18.41 -38.23 10.43
N LEU A 428 -19.24 -38.95 11.18
CA LEU A 428 -20.69 -38.82 11.14
C LEU A 428 -21.21 -37.57 11.87
N SER A 429 -20.47 -37.07 12.87
CA SER A 429 -20.78 -35.83 13.59
C SER A 429 -20.37 -34.57 12.84
N VAL A 430 -19.27 -34.60 12.08
CA VAL A 430 -18.77 -33.45 11.30
C VAL A 430 -18.62 -33.84 9.84
N THR A 431 -19.48 -33.30 8.97
CA THR A 431 -19.38 -33.53 7.53
C THR A 431 -18.13 -32.85 6.96
N VAL A 432 -17.05 -33.63 6.79
CA VAL A 432 -15.81 -33.13 6.19
C VAL A 432 -16.05 -32.87 4.69
N PRO A 433 -15.95 -31.61 4.21
CA PRO A 433 -16.01 -31.34 2.78
C PRO A 433 -14.80 -31.94 2.08
N THR A 434 -14.89 -32.14 0.77
CA THR A 434 -13.71 -32.52 -0.03
C THR A 434 -12.62 -31.45 0.06
N LYS A 435 -11.35 -31.84 -0.14
CA LYS A 435 -10.20 -30.92 0.02
C LYS A 435 -10.41 -29.65 -0.82
N ARG A 436 -10.47 -28.50 -0.16
CA ARG A 436 -10.55 -27.19 -0.81
C ARG A 436 -9.24 -26.86 -1.50
N ILE A 437 -9.32 -26.13 -2.61
CA ILE A 437 -8.18 -25.46 -3.21
C ILE A 437 -7.91 -24.23 -2.33
N GLU A 438 -6.75 -24.21 -1.67
CA GLU A 438 -6.38 -23.13 -0.73
C GLU A 438 -5.17 -22.33 -1.23
N THR A 439 -4.43 -22.86 -2.22
CA THR A 439 -3.23 -22.24 -2.82
C THR A 439 -3.31 -22.05 -4.34
N ILE A 440 -2.53 -21.07 -4.82
CA ILE A 440 -2.30 -20.73 -6.22
C ILE A 440 -1.80 -21.94 -7.02
N ASN A 441 -0.88 -22.72 -6.44
CA ASN A 441 -0.31 -23.89 -7.13
C ASN A 441 -1.37 -25.00 -7.35
N GLU A 442 -2.24 -25.24 -6.35
CA GLU A 442 -3.37 -26.17 -6.50
C GLU A 442 -4.40 -25.67 -7.51
N LEU A 443 -4.64 -24.36 -7.57
CA LEU A 443 -5.51 -23.74 -8.58
C LEU A 443 -4.91 -23.85 -9.99
N ALA A 444 -3.61 -23.67 -10.13
CA ALA A 444 -2.86 -23.77 -11.38
C ALA A 444 -2.80 -25.20 -11.95
N ASP A 445 -2.69 -26.21 -11.08
CA ASP A 445 -2.75 -27.63 -11.47
C ASP A 445 -4.20 -28.12 -11.69
N SER A 446 -5.20 -27.34 -11.26
CA SER A 446 -6.60 -27.57 -11.62
C SER A 446 -6.89 -27.21 -13.09
N ASN A 447 -7.98 -27.74 -13.65
CA ASN A 447 -8.34 -27.45 -15.04
C ASN A 447 -8.84 -26.01 -15.29
N ILE A 448 -8.81 -25.11 -14.30
CA ILE A 448 -9.61 -23.88 -14.26
C ILE A 448 -8.89 -22.62 -14.83
N MET A 449 -7.54 -22.52 -14.90
CA MET A 449 -6.76 -21.33 -15.42
C MET A 449 -5.36 -21.65 -16.16
N ARG A 450 -4.63 -20.69 -16.81
CA ARG A 450 -3.23 -20.73 -17.47
C ARG A 450 -2.71 -19.29 -17.69
N GLN A 451 -1.39 -18.95 -17.76
CA GLN A 451 -0.57 -17.83 -18.40
C GLN A 451 -0.44 -16.31 -18.02
N SER A 452 0.38 -15.97 -17.01
CA SER A 452 1.22 -14.74 -16.86
C SER A 452 2.74 -15.10 -17.01
N THR A 453 3.72 -14.43 -16.40
CA THR A 453 5.18 -14.58 -16.67
C THR A 453 6.06 -15.23 -15.58
N ASP A 454 5.62 -15.31 -14.31
CA ASP A 454 6.24 -16.19 -13.28
C ASP A 454 5.84 -17.65 -13.57
N PRO A 455 6.65 -18.71 -13.34
CA PRO A 455 6.28 -20.07 -13.76
C PRO A 455 4.96 -20.64 -13.19
N SER A 456 4.53 -20.22 -12.00
CA SER A 456 3.23 -20.57 -11.42
C SER A 456 2.13 -19.64 -11.93
N LEU A 457 2.37 -18.33 -12.02
CA LEU A 457 1.40 -17.38 -12.60
C LEU A 457 1.26 -17.57 -14.13
N ALA A 458 2.26 -18.16 -14.79
CA ALA A 458 2.31 -18.67 -16.16
C ALA A 458 1.46 -19.93 -16.36
N LYS A 459 0.99 -20.53 -15.25
CA LYS A 459 -0.16 -21.43 -15.25
C LYS A 459 -1.47 -20.73 -14.84
N ILE A 460 -1.59 -19.39 -14.84
CA ILE A 460 -2.80 -18.64 -14.42
C ILE A 460 -3.41 -17.54 -15.36
N GLY A 461 -2.67 -16.62 -16.03
CA GLY A 461 -3.19 -15.39 -16.74
C GLY A 461 -3.76 -15.27 -18.22
N ALA A 462 -3.86 -16.32 -19.07
CA ALA A 462 -4.53 -16.43 -20.40
C ALA A 462 -5.38 -17.73 -20.75
N LYS A 463 -5.42 -18.83 -19.97
CA LYS A 463 -6.69 -19.63 -19.76
C LYS A 463 -7.54 -18.84 -18.74
N LEU A 464 -6.94 -17.88 -18.02
CA LEU A 464 -7.64 -16.66 -17.66
C LEU A 464 -8.29 -16.14 -18.94
N GLN A 465 -9.61 -16.24 -19.01
CA GLN A 465 -10.34 -15.49 -19.99
C GLN A 465 -10.51 -14.11 -19.37
N LEU A 466 -9.77 -13.13 -19.90
CA LEU A 466 -10.04 -11.73 -19.61
C LEU A 466 -11.42 -11.41 -20.21
N PHE A 467 -12.44 -11.45 -19.35
CA PHE A 467 -13.78 -11.01 -19.73
C PHE A 467 -13.72 -9.52 -20.06
N HIS A 468 -14.42 -9.09 -21.11
CA HIS A 468 -14.55 -7.68 -21.41
C HIS A 468 -15.30 -6.98 -20.27
N SER A 469 -15.02 -5.68 -20.07
CA SER A 469 -15.58 -4.81 -19.02
C SER A 469 -17.11 -4.77 -18.90
N ASN A 470 -17.83 -5.38 -19.84
CA ASN A 470 -19.28 -5.34 -19.97
C ASN A 470 -19.95 -6.62 -19.43
N GLU A 471 -19.21 -7.68 -19.05
CA GLU A 471 -19.77 -8.81 -18.29
C GLU A 471 -19.80 -8.46 -16.80
N GLU A 472 -20.99 -8.20 -16.26
CA GLU A 472 -21.18 -8.03 -14.81
C GLU A 472 -20.70 -9.28 -14.04
N LEU A 473 -20.00 -9.04 -12.92
CA LEU A 473 -19.44 -10.13 -12.11
C LEU A 473 -20.51 -11.00 -11.44
N GLY A 474 -21.70 -10.45 -11.19
CA GLY A 474 -22.82 -11.14 -10.52
C GLY A 474 -23.37 -12.35 -11.31
N PRO A 475 -23.81 -12.17 -12.57
CA PRO A 475 -24.13 -13.28 -13.47
C PRO A 475 -23.02 -14.34 -13.56
N MET A 476 -21.76 -13.92 -13.68
CA MET A 476 -20.61 -14.84 -13.73
C MET A 476 -20.49 -15.72 -12.47
N LEU A 477 -20.66 -15.12 -11.29
CA LEU A 477 -20.65 -15.82 -10.01
C LEU A 477 -21.78 -16.85 -9.91
N ARG A 478 -23.02 -16.49 -10.28
CA ARG A 478 -24.18 -17.38 -10.22
C ARG A 478 -24.14 -18.50 -11.26
N GLU A 479 -23.66 -18.22 -12.47
CA GLU A 479 -23.79 -19.17 -13.58
C GLU A 479 -22.54 -20.01 -13.85
N LYS A 480 -21.34 -19.50 -13.56
CA LYS A 480 -20.06 -20.15 -13.84
C LYS A 480 -19.38 -20.63 -12.55
N VAL A 481 -19.25 -19.75 -11.54
CA VAL A 481 -18.52 -20.05 -10.30
C VAL A 481 -19.30 -20.98 -9.37
N ALA A 482 -20.57 -20.69 -9.08
CA ALA A 482 -21.42 -21.55 -8.25
C ALA A 482 -21.62 -22.97 -8.83
N LYS A 483 -21.48 -23.14 -10.15
CA LYS A 483 -21.48 -24.45 -10.82
C LYS A 483 -20.12 -25.17 -10.76
N GLY A 484 -19.07 -24.55 -10.24
CA GLY A 484 -17.72 -25.12 -10.12
C GLY A 484 -16.93 -25.16 -11.43
N THR A 485 -17.33 -24.39 -12.44
CA THR A 485 -16.68 -24.41 -13.77
C THR A 485 -15.54 -23.41 -13.90
N HIS A 486 -15.61 -22.30 -13.17
CA HIS A 486 -14.66 -21.19 -13.22
C HIS A 486 -14.33 -20.70 -11.81
N ALA A 487 -13.14 -20.14 -11.64
CA ALA A 487 -12.76 -19.31 -10.49
C ALA A 487 -12.68 -17.85 -10.97
N VAL A 488 -12.92 -16.91 -10.07
CA VAL A 488 -12.90 -15.46 -10.36
C VAL A 488 -11.89 -14.78 -9.47
N ILE A 489 -11.14 -13.82 -10.01
CA ILE A 489 -10.16 -12.99 -9.32
C ILE A 489 -10.61 -11.52 -9.34
N ASN A 490 -10.55 -10.86 -8.18
CA ASN A 490 -10.78 -9.43 -8.01
C ASN A 490 -10.27 -9.00 -6.62
N GLY A 491 -10.30 -7.69 -6.32
CA GLY A 491 -9.98 -7.14 -5.00
C GLY A 491 -10.83 -7.80 -3.91
N GLN A 492 -10.20 -8.14 -2.78
CA GLN A 492 -10.81 -8.95 -1.72
C GLN A 492 -12.07 -8.29 -1.16
N SER A 493 -12.05 -6.99 -0.86
CA SER A 493 -13.22 -6.25 -0.38
C SER A 493 -14.42 -6.26 -1.36
N TYR A 494 -14.16 -6.05 -2.65
CA TYR A 494 -15.17 -6.15 -3.71
C TYR A 494 -15.74 -7.57 -3.86
N HIS A 495 -14.90 -8.59 -3.65
CA HIS A 495 -15.31 -9.99 -3.67
C HIS A 495 -16.30 -10.36 -2.55
N TYR A 496 -16.16 -9.81 -1.34
CA TYR A 496 -17.19 -9.92 -0.30
C TYR A 496 -18.52 -9.31 -0.76
N TYR A 497 -18.48 -8.09 -1.27
CA TYR A 497 -19.66 -7.37 -1.76
C TYR A 497 -20.42 -8.15 -2.84
N VAL A 498 -19.76 -8.53 -3.93
CA VAL A 498 -20.46 -9.18 -5.06
C VAL A 498 -20.97 -10.56 -4.69
N ARG A 499 -20.26 -11.32 -3.84
CA ARG A 499 -20.74 -12.62 -3.34
C ARG A 499 -22.03 -12.49 -2.54
N ASP A 500 -22.10 -11.49 -1.66
CA ASP A 500 -23.20 -11.31 -0.73
C ASP A 500 -24.45 -10.75 -1.44
N ILE A 501 -24.32 -9.74 -2.31
CA ILE A 501 -25.47 -9.20 -3.08
C ILE A 501 -26.05 -10.22 -4.09
N ASN A 502 -25.25 -11.19 -4.54
CA ASN A 502 -25.72 -12.26 -5.44
C ASN A 502 -26.23 -13.51 -4.69
N ASN A 503 -26.20 -13.51 -3.36
CA ASN A 503 -26.67 -14.60 -2.50
C ASN A 503 -26.04 -15.97 -2.83
N VAL A 504 -24.74 -15.99 -3.13
CA VAL A 504 -23.96 -17.22 -3.43
C VAL A 504 -23.05 -17.62 -2.27
N THR A 505 -23.27 -17.07 -1.07
CA THR A 505 -22.48 -17.28 0.16
C THR A 505 -22.42 -18.74 0.60
N SER A 506 -23.52 -19.49 0.48
CA SER A 506 -23.62 -20.92 0.83
C SER A 506 -23.04 -21.87 -0.23
N GLN A 507 -22.70 -21.35 -1.41
CA GLN A 507 -22.20 -22.13 -2.55
C GLN A 507 -20.74 -21.83 -2.89
N THR A 508 -20.15 -20.77 -2.34
CA THR A 508 -18.83 -20.27 -2.71
C THR A 508 -17.99 -19.89 -1.49
N TYR A 509 -16.67 -20.03 -1.63
CA TYR A 509 -15.70 -19.64 -0.60
C TYR A 509 -14.54 -18.85 -1.22
N PHE A 510 -13.84 -18.08 -0.39
CA PHE A 510 -12.62 -17.39 -0.80
C PHE A 510 -11.41 -18.30 -0.62
N MET A 511 -10.52 -18.34 -1.61
CA MET A 511 -9.21 -18.98 -1.47
C MET A 511 -8.40 -18.28 -0.36
N GLN A 512 -7.65 -19.05 0.43
CA GLN A 512 -6.91 -18.51 1.58
C GLN A 512 -5.69 -17.68 1.15
N GLU A 513 -4.98 -18.10 0.09
CA GLU A 513 -3.87 -17.36 -0.46
C GLU A 513 -4.34 -16.13 -1.26
N VAL A 514 -3.86 -14.95 -0.88
CA VAL A 514 -4.17 -13.66 -1.51
C VAL A 514 -3.03 -13.27 -2.45
N LEU A 515 -3.36 -12.95 -3.69
CA LEU A 515 -2.45 -12.44 -4.71
C LEU A 515 -2.16 -10.95 -4.49
N TYR A 516 -0.91 -10.55 -4.77
CA TYR A 516 -0.44 -9.16 -4.71
C TYR A 516 -0.97 -8.37 -3.49
N PRO A 517 -0.75 -8.84 -2.24
CA PRO A 517 -1.18 -8.10 -1.06
C PRO A 517 -0.45 -6.76 -1.00
N SER A 518 -1.18 -5.67 -1.24
CA SER A 518 -0.66 -4.31 -1.34
C SER A 518 -1.40 -3.39 -0.37
N TYR A 519 -1.13 -2.10 -0.47
CA TYR A 519 -1.80 -1.07 0.31
C TYR A 519 -2.41 -0.01 -0.58
N LEU A 520 -3.55 0.52 -0.13
CA LEU A 520 -4.20 1.67 -0.73
C LEU A 520 -3.55 2.95 -0.21
N VAL A 521 -3.29 3.87 -1.14
CA VAL A 521 -2.68 5.19 -0.89
C VAL A 521 -3.50 6.26 -1.61
N TYR A 522 -3.35 7.52 -1.24
CA TYR A 522 -3.78 8.63 -2.11
C TYR A 522 -2.58 9.03 -2.96
N TYR A 523 -2.82 9.35 -4.23
CA TYR A 523 -1.80 9.84 -5.14
C TYR A 523 -1.92 11.35 -5.34
N LEU A 524 -0.80 12.05 -5.31
CA LEU A 524 -0.66 13.48 -5.54
C LEU A 524 0.37 13.74 -6.67
N PRO A 525 0.36 14.92 -7.32
CA PRO A 525 1.40 15.29 -8.27
C PRO A 525 2.79 15.23 -7.61
N LYS A 526 3.83 14.88 -8.37
CA LYS A 526 5.19 14.77 -7.84
C LYS A 526 5.66 16.07 -7.19
N ASN A 527 6.33 15.94 -6.05
CA ASN A 527 6.85 17.05 -5.24
C ASN A 527 5.72 17.98 -4.75
N THR A 528 4.64 17.40 -4.22
CA THR A 528 3.54 18.18 -3.61
C THR A 528 3.81 18.43 -2.12
N PRO A 529 3.83 19.69 -1.65
CA PRO A 529 4.22 20.01 -0.27
C PRO A 529 3.22 19.51 0.80
N TYR A 530 1.99 19.20 0.40
CA TYR A 530 0.93 18.69 1.27
C TYR A 530 0.94 17.16 1.47
N THR A 531 1.76 16.42 0.72
CA THR A 531 1.82 14.96 0.81
C THR A 531 2.13 14.49 2.23
N GLU A 532 3.13 15.10 2.88
CA GLU A 532 3.53 14.81 4.26
C GLU A 532 2.41 15.10 5.27
N LEU A 533 1.75 16.25 5.13
CA LEU A 533 0.63 16.67 5.99
C LEU A 533 -0.53 15.66 5.94
N LEU A 534 -0.92 15.22 4.74
CA LEU A 534 -1.96 14.20 4.58
C LEU A 534 -1.48 12.84 5.09
N SER A 535 -0.24 12.46 4.78
CA SER A 535 0.39 11.19 5.16
C SER A 535 0.43 10.98 6.68
N GLU A 536 0.98 11.92 7.45
CA GLU A 536 1.00 11.83 8.91
C GLU A 536 -0.39 11.70 9.53
N ASN A 537 -1.38 12.37 8.94
CA ASN A 537 -2.72 12.42 9.50
C ASN A 537 -3.53 11.17 9.13
N GLN A 538 -3.30 10.59 7.95
CA GLN A 538 -3.77 9.24 7.64
C GLN A 538 -3.13 8.20 8.55
N GLN A 539 -1.81 8.26 8.81
CA GLN A 539 -1.13 7.38 9.76
C GLN A 539 -1.80 7.43 11.14
N ARG A 540 -2.04 8.62 11.69
CA ARG A 540 -2.76 8.78 12.98
C ARG A 540 -4.18 8.19 12.96
N LEU A 541 -4.89 8.24 11.82
CA LEU A 541 -6.21 7.61 11.65
C LEU A 541 -6.14 6.06 11.53
N VAL A 542 -5.05 5.52 10.98
CA VAL A 542 -4.74 4.07 10.99
C VAL A 542 -4.45 3.61 12.42
N GLU A 543 -3.53 4.28 13.11
CA GLU A 543 -3.09 3.97 14.47
C GLU A 543 -4.24 4.04 15.49
N ALA A 544 -5.14 5.03 15.34
CA ALA A 544 -6.36 5.14 16.15
C ALA A 544 -7.45 4.10 15.81
N GLY A 545 -7.23 3.24 14.81
CA GLY A 545 -8.21 2.25 14.33
C GLY A 545 -9.43 2.85 13.63
N ILE A 546 -9.44 4.16 13.37
CA ILE A 546 -10.58 4.88 12.80
C ILE A 546 -10.85 4.37 11.37
N ILE A 547 -9.81 4.19 10.56
CA ILE A 547 -9.96 3.71 9.17
C ILE A 547 -10.63 2.32 9.12
N ARG A 548 -10.23 1.39 10.00
CA ARG A 548 -10.88 0.06 10.09
C ARG A 548 -12.36 0.19 10.48
N LYS A 549 -12.70 1.13 11.38
CA LYS A 549 -14.09 1.39 11.77
C LYS A 549 -14.91 1.98 10.61
N LEU A 550 -14.35 2.89 9.81
CA LEU A 550 -15.03 3.47 8.64
C LEU A 550 -15.21 2.43 7.52
N TYR A 551 -14.18 1.61 7.24
CA TYR A 551 -14.31 0.46 6.34
C TYR A 551 -15.44 -0.48 6.78
N ASN A 552 -15.45 -0.90 8.06
CA ASN A 552 -16.48 -1.79 8.62
C ASN A 552 -17.89 -1.15 8.66
N LYS A 553 -18.02 0.18 8.62
CA LYS A 553 -19.31 0.90 8.53
C LYS A 553 -19.95 0.74 7.14
N HIS A 554 -19.12 0.72 6.09
CA HIS A 554 -19.57 0.63 4.70
C HIS A 554 -19.67 -0.81 4.19
N MET A 555 -18.86 -1.72 4.72
CA MET A 555 -19.00 -3.15 4.43
C MET A 555 -20.39 -3.67 4.82
N LEU A 556 -20.90 -4.60 4.00
CA LEU A 556 -22.05 -5.41 4.39
C LEU A 556 -21.69 -6.18 5.67
N LYS A 557 -22.65 -6.29 6.60
CA LYS A 557 -22.47 -7.20 7.74
C LYS A 557 -22.31 -8.60 7.17
N GLU A 558 -21.13 -9.18 7.31
CA GLU A 558 -20.91 -10.58 6.96
C GLU A 558 -22.02 -11.41 7.61
N ILE A 559 -22.86 -12.02 6.77
CA ILE A 559 -23.66 -13.15 7.22
C ILE A 559 -22.61 -14.22 7.52
N PRO A 560 -22.38 -14.60 8.78
CA PRO A 560 -21.47 -15.69 9.06
C PRO A 560 -21.97 -16.90 8.25
N PRO A 561 -21.10 -17.65 7.55
CA PRO A 561 -21.53 -18.88 6.91
C PRO A 561 -22.28 -19.68 7.95
N ASP A 562 -23.53 -20.08 7.64
CA ASP A 562 -24.51 -20.55 8.63
C ASP A 562 -23.80 -21.38 9.67
N LYS A 563 -23.84 -20.94 10.93
CA LYS A 563 -23.25 -21.71 12.02
C LYS A 563 -24.01 -23.03 12.07
N GLU A 564 -23.45 -24.07 11.46
CA GLU A 564 -23.92 -25.44 11.52
C GLU A 564 -23.64 -26.04 12.92
N ASP A 565 -24.00 -25.29 13.97
CA ASP A 565 -24.27 -25.77 15.33
C ASP A 565 -25.63 -26.51 15.37
N ASP A 566 -26.33 -26.61 14.24
CA ASP A 566 -27.48 -27.50 14.03
C ASP A 566 -27.03 -28.97 14.15
N LEU A 567 -27.40 -29.59 15.27
CA LEU A 567 -27.36 -31.04 15.49
C LEU A 567 -28.27 -31.77 14.47
N ARG A 568 -27.76 -31.98 13.26
CA ARG A 568 -28.52 -32.66 12.19
C ARG A 568 -28.67 -34.15 12.50
N PRO A 569 -29.90 -34.70 12.49
CA PRO A 569 -30.12 -36.12 12.74
C PRO A 569 -29.52 -36.98 11.61
N LEU A 570 -29.03 -38.17 11.98
CA LEU A 570 -28.47 -39.14 11.05
C LEU A 570 -29.52 -39.68 10.08
N ALA A 571 -29.58 -39.07 8.89
CA ALA A 571 -30.41 -39.57 7.78
C ALA A 571 -29.94 -40.94 7.26
N LEU A 572 -30.87 -41.74 6.73
CA LEU A 572 -30.63 -43.07 6.16
C LEU A 572 -29.52 -43.09 5.09
N SER A 573 -29.34 -41.99 4.35
CA SER A 573 -28.29 -41.83 3.33
C SER A 573 -26.86 -41.95 3.87
N HIS A 574 -26.62 -41.73 5.16
CA HIS A 574 -25.31 -41.93 5.79
C HIS A 574 -25.01 -43.41 6.08
N LEU A 575 -26.06 -44.25 6.23
CA LEU A 575 -25.94 -45.67 6.53
C LEU A 575 -26.22 -46.58 5.31
N ALA A 576 -26.53 -46.00 4.16
CA ALA A 576 -26.94 -46.73 2.95
C ALA A 576 -26.00 -47.89 2.56
N ALA A 577 -24.68 -47.74 2.72
CA ALA A 577 -23.75 -48.84 2.42
C ALA A 577 -23.87 -50.04 3.37
N ALA A 578 -24.28 -49.86 4.63
CA ALA A 578 -24.53 -51.00 5.51
C ALA A 578 -25.69 -51.86 4.99
N PHE A 579 -26.75 -51.23 4.47
CA PHE A 579 -27.88 -51.91 3.83
C PHE A 579 -27.53 -52.50 2.46
N ILE A 580 -26.63 -51.87 1.68
CA ILE A 580 -26.17 -52.40 0.38
C ILE A 580 -25.21 -53.59 0.56
N LEU A 581 -24.35 -53.58 1.59
CA LEU A 581 -23.40 -54.65 1.91
C LEU A 581 -24.04 -55.82 2.66
N CYS A 582 -25.22 -55.62 3.25
CA CYS A 582 -26.02 -56.65 3.88
C CYS A 582 -27.37 -56.82 3.15
N PRO A 583 -27.36 -57.29 1.88
CA PRO A 583 -28.58 -57.75 1.24
C PRO A 583 -29.07 -58.99 2.00
N CYS A 584 -30.39 -59.04 2.25
CA CYS A 584 -31.04 -60.14 2.98
C CYS A 584 -30.92 -61.49 2.26
#